data_AF-A0A5Q4SXC2-F1
#
_entry.id   AF-A0A5Q4SXC2-F1
#
_cell.length_a   1.000
_cell.length_b   1.000
_cell.length_c   1.000
_cell.angle_alpha   90.00
_cell.angle_beta   90.00
_cell.angle_gamma   90.00
#
_symmetry.space_group_name_H-M   'P 1'
#
loop_
_entity.id
_entity.type
_entity.pdbx_description
1 polymer ?
#
loop_
_entity_poly.entity_id
_entity_poly.type
_entity_poly.pdbx_seq_one_letter_code
_entity_poly.pdbx_strand_id
1 'polypeptide(L)'
;RIGTLKPTGPVRLATGTQDDIVPHDQARQLAVDWCRKGGKVSYEAVVLPNLGDKLLTNHLTPLLTDQGAAISWITDRLEGKPALSNCWSMPVQP
;
A
#
# COMPACT_ATOMS: atom_id res chain seq x y z
N ARG A 1 8.97 2.49 -15.55
CA ARG A 1 8.33 1.29 -14.95
C ARG A 1 9.00 1.00 -13.62
N ILE A 2 8.23 0.81 -12.54
CA ILE A 2 8.72 0.53 -11.18
C ILE A 2 8.54 -0.95 -10.83
N GLY A 3 9.05 -1.41 -9.70
CA GLY A 3 8.89 -2.81 -9.25
C GLY A 3 9.83 -3.83 -9.91
N THR A 4 10.90 -3.37 -10.57
CA THR A 4 11.83 -4.25 -11.31
C THR A 4 12.77 -5.05 -10.39
N LEU A 5 13.03 -4.57 -9.17
CA LEU A 5 13.86 -5.21 -8.16
C LEU A 5 13.03 -5.78 -7.01
N LYS A 6 13.57 -6.81 -6.33
CA LYS A 6 13.02 -7.33 -5.07
C LYS A 6 13.38 -6.36 -3.93
N PRO A 7 12.44 -5.97 -3.06
CA PRO A 7 12.78 -5.24 -1.83
C PRO A 7 13.73 -6.04 -0.94
N THR A 8 14.73 -5.36 -0.37
CA THR A 8 15.69 -5.97 0.57
C THR A 8 15.13 -6.10 1.99
N GLY A 9 14.13 -5.29 2.33
CA GLY A 9 13.42 -5.31 3.61
C GLY A 9 11.90 -5.53 3.45
N PRO A 10 11.16 -5.64 4.57
CA PRO A 10 9.71 -5.62 4.54
C PRO A 10 9.19 -4.27 4.04
N VAL A 11 8.07 -4.28 3.33
CA VAL A 11 7.42 -3.08 2.81
C VAL A 11 5.94 -3.10 3.17
N ARG A 12 5.41 -1.99 3.66
CA ARG A 12 3.97 -1.72 3.68
C ARG A 12 3.63 -0.72 2.59
N LEU A 13 2.63 -1.04 1.78
CA LEU A 13 2.17 -0.17 0.70
C LEU A 13 0.67 0.05 0.86
N ALA A 14 0.30 1.29 1.19
CA ALA A 14 -1.10 1.71 1.35
C ALA A 14 -1.48 2.69 0.24
N THR A 15 -2.70 2.53 -0.31
CA THR A 15 -3.17 3.34 -1.45
C THR A 15 -4.67 3.54 -1.36
N GLY A 16 -5.17 4.76 -1.60
CA GLY A 16 -6.60 4.98 -1.83
C GLY A 16 -7.06 4.34 -3.13
N THR A 17 -8.19 3.63 -3.15
CA THR A 17 -8.71 3.00 -4.38
C THR A 17 -9.29 3.99 -5.39
N GLN A 18 -9.60 5.21 -4.95
CA GLN A 18 -10.15 6.29 -5.79
C GLN A 18 -9.12 7.39 -6.07
N ASP A 19 -7.85 7.22 -5.68
CA ASP A 19 -6.82 8.25 -5.83
C ASP A 19 -6.61 8.60 -7.31
N ASP A 20 -6.83 9.88 -7.62
CA ASP A 20 -6.80 10.47 -8.94
C ASP A 20 -5.61 11.41 -9.15
N ILE A 21 -4.71 11.51 -8.16
CA ILE A 21 -3.41 12.21 -8.25
C ILE A 21 -2.28 11.19 -8.44
N VAL A 22 -2.26 10.15 -7.61
CA VAL A 22 -1.33 9.01 -7.71
C VAL A 22 -2.16 7.76 -8.02
N PRO A 23 -2.19 7.30 -9.29
CA PRO A 23 -3.10 6.23 -9.71
C PRO A 23 -2.94 4.94 -8.89
N HIS A 24 -4.03 4.51 -8.28
CA HIS A 24 -4.11 3.28 -7.47
C HIS A 24 -3.49 2.06 -8.18
N ASP A 25 -3.88 1.83 -9.44
CA ASP A 25 -3.46 0.68 -10.24
C ASP A 25 -1.94 0.55 -10.35
N GLN A 26 -1.22 1.68 -10.44
CA GLN A 26 0.23 1.67 -10.54
C GLN A 26 0.87 1.16 -9.24
N ALA A 27 0.38 1.63 -8.10
CA ALA A 27 0.89 1.22 -6.80
C ALA A 27 0.47 -0.21 -6.45
N ARG A 28 -0.76 -0.62 -6.81
CA ARG A 28 -1.17 -2.03 -6.74
C ARG A 28 -0.26 -2.94 -7.56
N GLN A 29 0.05 -2.55 -8.80
CA GLN A 29 0.95 -3.32 -9.66
C GLN A 29 2.37 -3.43 -9.07
N LEU A 30 2.86 -2.37 -8.40
CA LEU A 30 4.13 -2.42 -7.66
C LEU A 30 4.10 -3.50 -6.56
N ALA A 31 3.03 -3.56 -5.75
CA ALA A 31 2.87 -4.62 -4.74
C ALA A 31 2.83 -6.01 -5.38
N VAL A 32 2.08 -6.20 -6.47
CA VAL A 32 2.04 -7.47 -7.21
C VAL A 32 3.44 -7.88 -7.71
N ASP A 33 4.17 -6.95 -8.33
CA ASP A 33 5.50 -7.22 -8.89
C ASP A 33 6.51 -7.55 -7.79
N TRP A 34 6.45 -6.87 -6.64
CA TRP A 34 7.28 -7.21 -5.47
C TRP A 34 6.91 -8.55 -4.84
N CYS A 35 5.62 -8.86 -4.72
CA CYS A 35 5.15 -10.17 -4.24
C CYS A 35 5.64 -11.31 -5.14
N ARG A 36 5.55 -11.17 -6.47
CA ARG A 36 6.06 -12.17 -7.44
C ARG A 36 7.56 -12.40 -7.34
N LYS A 37 8.32 -11.42 -6.86
CA LYS A 37 9.77 -11.53 -6.62
C LYS A 37 10.11 -12.07 -5.22
N GLY A 38 9.11 -12.50 -4.45
CA GLY A 38 9.29 -12.99 -3.07
C GLY A 38 9.62 -11.88 -2.07
N GLY A 39 9.22 -10.64 -2.34
CA GLY A 39 9.26 -9.55 -1.38
C GLY A 39 8.27 -9.76 -0.24
N LYS A 40 8.61 -9.27 0.95
CA LYS A 40 7.72 -9.31 2.12
C LYS A 40 6.86 -8.04 2.12
N VAL A 41 5.70 -8.12 1.47
CA VAL A 41 4.79 -6.98 1.29
C VAL A 41 3.55 -7.11 2.18
N SER A 42 3.22 -6.04 2.90
CA SER A 42 1.91 -5.80 3.52
C SER A 42 1.17 -4.76 2.67
N TYR A 43 0.26 -5.20 1.80
CA TYR A 43 -0.53 -4.31 0.95
C TYR A 43 -1.83 -3.90 1.65
N GLU A 44 -2.20 -2.62 1.55
CA GLU A 44 -3.42 -2.05 2.12
C GLU A 44 -4.12 -1.18 1.07
N ALA A 45 -5.26 -1.64 0.57
CA ALA A 45 -6.10 -0.81 -0.27
C ALA A 45 -7.16 -0.10 0.59
N VAL A 46 -7.04 1.22 0.70
CA VAL A 46 -7.97 2.04 1.47
C VAL A 46 -9.20 2.32 0.60
N VAL A 47 -10.27 1.56 0.86
CA VAL A 47 -11.52 1.64 0.11
C VAL A 47 -12.42 2.73 0.70
N LEU A 48 -12.60 3.81 -0.04
CA LEU A 48 -13.52 4.91 0.27
C LEU A 48 -14.40 5.22 -0.96
N PRO A 49 -15.60 5.80 -0.78
CA PRO A 49 -16.35 6.33 -1.91
C PRO A 49 -15.55 7.43 -2.62
N ASN A 50 -15.85 7.70 -3.88
CA ASN A 50 -15.27 8.85 -4.57
C ASN A 50 -15.75 10.15 -3.88
N LEU A 51 -14.79 10.96 -3.41
CA LEU A 51 -14.98 12.20 -2.67
C LEU A 51 -14.84 13.46 -3.55
N GLY A 52 -14.82 13.29 -4.86
CA GLY A 52 -14.75 14.36 -5.86
C GLY A 52 -13.42 14.39 -6.62
N ASP A 53 -13.50 14.23 -7.94
CA ASP A 53 -12.33 14.23 -8.81
C ASP A 53 -11.67 15.62 -8.87
N LYS A 54 -10.34 15.64 -8.90
CA LYS A 54 -9.46 16.81 -8.99
C LYS A 54 -9.54 17.76 -7.78
N LEU A 55 -10.11 17.30 -6.66
CA LEU A 55 -10.28 18.10 -5.43
C LEU A 55 -9.33 17.71 -4.30
N LEU A 56 -8.26 16.93 -4.58
CA LEU A 56 -7.30 16.39 -3.58
C LEU A 56 -7.90 15.40 -2.57
N THR A 57 -9.22 15.40 -2.38
CA THR A 57 -9.94 14.58 -1.38
C THR A 57 -9.67 13.09 -1.55
N ASN A 58 -9.71 12.57 -2.77
CA ASN A 58 -9.42 11.17 -3.08
C ASN A 58 -7.97 10.74 -2.76
N HIS A 59 -7.04 11.68 -2.68
CA HIS A 59 -5.63 11.44 -2.32
C HIS A 59 -5.37 11.64 -0.83
N LEU A 60 -5.91 12.71 -0.25
CA LEU A 60 -5.63 13.12 1.13
C LEU A 60 -6.44 12.33 2.17
N THR A 61 -7.70 12.00 1.90
CA THR A 61 -8.52 11.27 2.88
C THR A 61 -7.94 9.89 3.21
N PRO A 62 -7.50 9.07 2.24
CA PRO A 62 -6.82 7.80 2.51
C PRO A 62 -5.58 7.94 3.41
N LEU A 63 -4.78 9.00 3.21
CA LEU A 63 -3.63 9.31 4.06
C LEU A 63 -4.05 9.43 5.52
N LEU A 64 -5.08 10.24 5.79
CA LEU A 64 -5.56 10.50 7.16
C LEU A 64 -6.14 9.23 7.80
N THR A 65 -6.90 8.43 7.06
CA THR A 65 -7.47 7.19 7.57
C THR A 65 -6.43 6.12 7.86
N ASP A 66 -5.33 6.09 7.10
CA ASP A 66 -4.30 5.06 7.20
C ASP A 66 -3.13 5.45 8.13
N GLN A 67 -2.94 6.75 8.40
CA GLN A 67 -1.74 7.29 9.06
C GLN A 67 -1.40 6.58 10.38
N GLY A 68 -2.38 6.29 11.22
CA GLY A 68 -2.16 5.57 12.48
C GLY A 68 -1.59 4.17 12.25
N ALA A 69 -2.17 3.41 11.33
CA ALA A 69 -1.71 2.06 11.00
C ALA A 69 -0.30 2.07 10.36
N ALA A 70 0.00 3.07 9.53
CA ALA A 70 1.33 3.25 8.96
C ALA A 70 2.39 3.52 10.04
N ILE A 71 2.10 4.41 10.99
CA ILE A 71 2.98 4.74 12.11
C ILE A 71 3.20 3.51 12.99
N SER A 72 2.12 2.82 13.39
CA SER A 72 2.25 1.59 14.18
C SER A 72 3.08 0.52 13.45
N TRP A 73 2.87 0.36 12.14
CA TRP A 73 3.63 -0.61 11.35
C TRP A 73 5.12 -0.32 11.33
N ILE A 74 5.55 0.93 11.20
CA ILE A 74 6.99 1.25 11.24
C ILE A 74 7.57 1.17 12.65
N THR A 75 6.81 1.61 13.67
CA THR A 75 7.21 1.47 15.08
C THR A 75 7.47 0.01 15.44
N ASP A 76 6.60 -0.92 15.03
CA ASP A 76 6.82 -2.35 15.22
C ASP A 76 8.15 -2.84 14.61
N ARG A 77 8.59 -2.29 13.46
CA ARG A 77 9.88 -2.66 12.85
C ARG A 77 11.05 -2.14 13.67
N LEU A 78 10.93 -0.92 14.19
CA LEU A 78 11.95 -0.31 15.04
C LEU A 78 12.07 -1.03 16.39
N GLU A 79 10.97 -1.59 16.90
CA GLU A 79 10.93 -2.43 18.10
C GLU A 79 11.39 -3.89 17.83
N GLY A 80 11.79 -4.22 16.60
CA GLY A 80 12.26 -5.56 16.25
C GLY A 80 11.16 -6.61 16.08
N LYS A 81 9.88 -6.21 16.03
CA LYS A 81 8.77 -7.15 15.79
C LYS A 81 8.76 -7.60 14.32
N PRO A 82 8.51 -8.89 14.06
CA PRO A 82 8.51 -9.42 12.71
C PRO A 82 7.41 -8.77 11.85
N ALA A 83 7.73 -8.45 10.60
CA ALA A 83 6.73 -8.09 9.60
C ALA A 83 6.12 -9.36 8.97
N LEU A 84 4.80 -9.32 8.78
CA LEU A 84 4.03 -10.33 8.06
C LEU A 84 3.76 -9.86 6.63
N SER A 85 3.67 -10.81 5.70
CA SER A 85 3.25 -10.52 4.33
C SER A 85 1.84 -11.03 4.08
N ASN A 86 1.06 -10.26 3.31
CA ASN A 86 -0.23 -10.67 2.79
C ASN A 86 -0.21 -10.87 1.27
N CYS A 87 0.95 -11.16 0.66
CA CYS A 87 1.04 -11.39 -0.79
C CYS A 87 0.08 -12.45 -1.33
N TRP A 88 -0.35 -13.41 -0.49
CA TRP A 88 -1.34 -14.42 -0.82
C TRP A 88 -2.74 -13.84 -1.10
N SER A 89 -3.08 -12.66 -0.55
CA SER A 89 -4.39 -12.05 -0.72
C SER A 89 -4.49 -11.19 -1.98
N MET A 90 -3.36 -10.85 -2.63
CA MET A 90 -3.33 -9.97 -3.81
C MET A 90 -4.31 -10.34 -4.94
N PRO A 91 -4.63 -11.61 -5.23
CA PRO A 91 -5.61 -11.94 -6.26
C PRO A 91 -7.03 -11.40 -6.00
N VAL A 92 -7.36 -11.12 -4.74
CA VAL A 92 -8.70 -10.65 -4.32
C VAL A 92 -8.67 -9.23 -3.73
N GLN A 93 -7.48 -8.62 -3.58
CA GLN A 93 -7.37 -7.22 -3.21
C GLN A 93 -7.82 -6.35 -4.38
N PRO A 94 -8.59 -5.27 -4.13
CA PRO A 94 -8.96 -4.32 -5.17
C PRO A 94 -7.72 -3.76 -5.87
#